data_AF-A0A6N8Y383-F1
#
_entry.id   AF-A0A6N8Y383-F1
#
_cell.length_a   1.000
_cell.length_b   1.000
_cell.length_c   1.000
_cell.angle_alpha   90.00
_cell.angle_beta   90.00
_cell.angle_gamma   90.00
#
_symmetry.space_group_name_H-M   'P 1'
#
loop_
_entity.id
_entity.type
_entity.pdbx_description
1 polymer ?
#
loop_
_entity_poly.entity_id
_entity_poly.type
_entity_poly.pdbx_seq_one_letter_code
_entity_poly.pdbx_strand_id
1 'polypeptide(L)'
;MLTIDGRTVRFRHVPPKVIRWAGKPGAVVVQALRWLGPYASKDPDVIPILKRVLPDYVKLDLSQGLSYMPTWMRPIVHDVVRNPVTES
;
A
#
# COMPACT_ATOMS: atom_id res chain seq x y z
N MET A 1 8.41 -9.39 23.09
CA MET A 1 8.60 -10.72 22.47
C MET A 1 7.58 -11.63 23.13
N LEU A 2 6.62 -12.14 22.37
CA LEU A 2 5.58 -13.03 22.89
C LEU A 2 5.70 -14.35 22.13
N THR A 3 5.81 -15.42 22.89
CA THR A 3 5.89 -16.78 22.39
C THR A 3 4.59 -17.46 22.77
N ILE A 4 3.77 -17.81 21.79
CA ILE A 4 2.58 -18.63 21.99
C ILE A 4 2.80 -19.88 21.14
N ASP A 5 2.80 -21.03 21.81
CA ASP A 5 2.82 -22.37 21.20
C ASP A 5 3.94 -22.59 20.16
N GLY A 6 5.19 -22.28 20.54
CA GLY A 6 6.38 -22.49 19.70
C GLY A 6 6.56 -21.49 18.56
N ARG A 7 5.65 -20.51 18.39
CA ARG A 7 5.77 -19.47 17.36
C ARG A 7 6.26 -18.16 17.97
N THR A 8 7.44 -17.72 17.52
CA THR A 8 8.06 -16.48 17.99
C THR A 8 7.51 -15.29 17.21
N VAL A 9 6.70 -14.44 17.85
CA VAL A 9 6.22 -13.19 17.22
C VAL A 9 7.26 -12.09 17.47
N ARG A 10 8.03 -11.75 16.43
CA ARG A 10 8.93 -10.59 16.44
C ARG A 10 8.16 -9.33 16.04
N PHE A 11 7.80 -8.51 17.02
CA PHE A 11 7.30 -7.16 16.77
C PHE A 11 8.48 -6.28 16.34
N ARG A 12 8.56 -5.99 15.04
CA ARG A 12 9.53 -5.04 14.49
C ARG A 12 9.01 -3.63 14.79
N HIS A 13 9.86 -2.76 15.34
CA HIS A 13 9.56 -1.36 15.58
C HIS A 13 9.27 -0.70 14.22
N VAL A 14 8.00 -0.53 13.90
CA VAL A 14 7.56 0.12 12.67
C VAL A 14 7.45 1.62 12.94
N PRO A 15 8.06 2.49 12.11
CA PRO A 15 8.02 3.93 12.36
C PRO A 15 6.58 4.45 12.44
N PRO A 16 6.29 5.56 13.14
CA PRO A 16 4.92 6.09 13.35
C PRO A 16 4.11 6.30 12.07
N LYS A 17 4.78 6.46 10.92
CA LYS A 17 4.17 6.51 9.59
C LYS A 17 3.40 5.24 9.19
N VAL A 18 3.62 4.12 9.89
CA VAL A 18 2.90 2.83 9.70
C VAL A 18 1.56 2.81 10.44
N ILE A 19 1.47 3.46 11.61
CA ILE A 19 0.28 3.47 12.46
C ILE A 19 -0.87 4.26 11.82
N ARG A 20 -0.59 5.24 10.95
CA ARG A 20 -1.63 6.05 10.28
C ARG A 20 -2.51 5.26 9.30
N TRP A 21 -2.12 4.05 8.95
CA TRP A 21 -2.93 3.12 8.15
C TRP A 21 -3.73 2.13 9.00
N ALA A 22 -3.56 2.10 10.33
CA ALA A 22 -4.32 1.19 11.17
C ALA A 22 -5.83 1.45 11.02
N GLY A 23 -6.59 0.39 10.72
CA GLY A 23 -8.04 0.45 10.52
C GLY A 23 -8.50 0.97 9.14
N LYS A 24 -7.58 1.32 8.23
CA LYS A 24 -7.93 1.75 6.87
C LYS A 24 -7.95 0.58 5.87
N PRO A 25 -8.99 0.45 5.03
CA PRO A 25 -8.99 -0.47 3.88
C PRO A 25 -7.69 -0.49 3.04
N GLY A 26 -7.08 0.67 2.81
CA GLY A 26 -5.83 0.78 2.03
C GLY A 26 -4.57 0.22 2.71
N ALA A 27 -4.64 -0.13 4.00
CA ALA A 27 -3.48 -0.54 4.78
C ALA A 27 -2.79 -1.79 4.24
N VAL A 28 -3.59 -2.76 3.79
CA VAL A 28 -3.10 -4.04 3.25
C VAL A 28 -2.27 -3.80 1.99
N VAL A 29 -2.73 -2.90 1.11
CA VAL A 29 -2.01 -2.53 -0.13
C VAL A 29 -0.68 -1.86 0.19
N VAL A 30 -0.69 -0.90 1.12
CA VAL A 30 0.54 -0.21 1.55
C VAL A 30 1.54 -1.18 2.16
N GLN A 31 1.06 -2.15 2.94
CA GLN A 31 1.90 -3.17 3.54
C GLN A 31 2.47 -4.14 2.49
N ALA A 32 1.67 -4.55 1.51
CA ALA A 32 2.12 -5.38 0.39
C ALA A 32 3.18 -4.66 -0.46
N LEU A 33 2.95 -3.39 -0.81
CA LEU A 33 3.94 -2.58 -1.52
C LEU A 33 5.24 -2.46 -0.71
N ARG A 34 5.17 -2.26 0.61
CA ARG A 34 6.37 -2.24 1.47
C ARG A 34 7.15 -3.55 1.45
N TRP A 35 6.46 -4.68 1.33
CA TRP A 35 7.11 -5.99 1.22
C TRP A 35 7.84 -6.15 -0.11
N LEU A 36 7.22 -5.71 -1.21
CA LEU A 36 7.85 -5.69 -2.53
C LEU A 36 9.02 -4.68 -2.61
N GLY A 37 8.93 -3.61 -1.82
CA GLY A 37 9.93 -2.56 -1.75
C GLY A 37 10.05 -1.75 -3.06
N PRO A 38 11.15 -0.99 -3.23
CA PRO A 38 11.33 -0.09 -4.36
C PRO A 38 11.36 -0.78 -5.74
N TYR A 39 11.58 -2.09 -5.81
CA TYR A 39 11.58 -2.82 -7.07
C TYR A 39 10.19 -2.94 -7.68
N ALA A 40 9.12 -2.83 -6.88
CA ALA A 40 7.74 -2.81 -7.36
C ALA A 40 7.46 -1.69 -8.36
N SER A 41 8.18 -0.57 -8.29
CA SER A 41 8.01 0.52 -9.26
C SER A 41 8.59 0.21 -10.64
N LYS A 42 9.40 -0.87 -10.76
CA LYS A 42 10.03 -1.30 -12.00
C LYS A 42 9.30 -2.46 -12.66
N ASP A 43 8.40 -3.11 -11.92
CA ASP A 43 7.60 -4.21 -12.43
C ASP A 43 6.41 -3.64 -13.23
N PRO A 44 6.32 -3.93 -14.54
CA PRO A 44 5.27 -3.38 -15.39
C PRO A 44 3.87 -3.88 -15.03
N ASP A 45 3.74 -5.00 -14.31
CA ASP A 45 2.46 -5.64 -14.02
C ASP A 45 1.83 -5.12 -12.72
N VAL A 46 2.62 -4.56 -11.80
CA VAL A 46 2.14 -4.09 -10.49
C VAL A 46 1.01 -3.07 -10.61
N ILE A 47 1.19 -2.02 -11.41
CA ILE A 47 0.18 -0.95 -11.53
C ILE A 47 -1.09 -1.46 -12.24
N PRO A 48 -1.03 -2.13 -13.41
CA PRO A 48 -2.21 -2.69 -14.08
C PRO A 48 -3.01 -3.66 -13.20
N ILE A 49 -2.32 -4.56 -12.49
CA ILE A 49 -2.97 -5.52 -11.60
C ILE A 49 -3.70 -4.76 -10.48
N LEU A 50 -3.03 -3.83 -9.79
CA LEU A 50 -3.64 -3.07 -8.70
C LEU A 50 -4.83 -2.23 -9.16
N LYS A 51 -4.78 -1.62 -10.34
CA LYS A 51 -5.93 -0.89 -10.92
C LYS A 51 -7.15 -1.78 -11.10
N ARG A 52 -6.93 -3.02 -11.54
CA ARG A 52 -7.97 -4.00 -11.85
C ARG A 52 -8.56 -4.65 -10.60
N VAL A 53 -7.73 -5.00 -9.62
CA VAL A 53 -8.16 -5.80 -8.46
C VAL A 53 -8.63 -4.95 -7.28
N LEU A 54 -8.21 -3.70 -7.18
CA LEU A 54 -8.57 -2.85 -6.05
C LEU A 54 -9.96 -2.23 -6.22
N PRO A 55 -10.85 -2.40 -5.22
CA PRO A 55 -12.12 -1.69 -5.18
C PRO A 55 -11.94 -0.17 -5.06
N ASP A 56 -12.94 0.59 -5.49
CA ASP A 56 -12.87 2.06 -5.50
C ASP A 56 -12.75 2.67 -4.10
N TYR A 57 -13.39 2.07 -3.09
CA TYR A 57 -13.24 2.52 -1.70
C TYR A 57 -11.80 2.37 -1.20
N VAL A 58 -11.06 1.37 -1.68
CA VAL A 58 -9.63 1.19 -1.36
C VAL A 58 -8.78 2.23 -2.09
N LYS A 59 -9.08 2.51 -3.37
CA LYS A 59 -8.40 3.56 -4.14
C LYS A 59 -8.59 4.95 -3.53
N LEU A 60 -9.79 5.25 -3.04
CA LEU A 60 -10.08 6.50 -2.32
C LEU A 60 -9.27 6.62 -1.03
N ASP A 61 -9.17 5.55 -0.27
CA ASP A 61 -8.35 5.50 0.94
C ASP A 61 -6.86 5.72 0.64
N LEU A 62 -6.38 5.12 -0.45
CA LEU A 62 -5.01 5.26 -0.93
C LEU A 62 -4.69 6.70 -1.37
N SER A 63 -5.61 7.37 -2.06
CA SER A 63 -5.42 8.74 -2.52
C SER A 63 -5.34 9.73 -1.34
N GLN A 64 -6.19 9.56 -0.32
CA GLN A 64 -6.16 10.38 0.89
C GLN A 64 -4.88 10.20 1.72
N GLY A 65 -4.23 9.04 1.60
CA GLY A 65 -3.02 8.70 2.37
C GLY A 65 -1.69 8.93 1.67
N LEU A 66 -1.69 9.48 0.45
CA LEU A 66 -0.49 9.61 -0.40
C LEU A 66 0.67 10.36 0.29
N SER A 67 0.34 11.40 1.06
CA SER A 67 1.31 12.24 1.78
C SER A 67 2.11 11.46 2.84
N TYR A 68 1.52 10.40 3.40
CA TYR A 68 2.13 9.58 4.45
C TYR A 68 3.02 8.45 3.90
N MET A 69 3.03 8.25 2.58
CA MET A 69 3.79 7.20 1.93
C MET A 69 5.26 7.62 1.68
N PRO A 70 6.20 6.65 1.66
CA PRO A 70 7.56 6.89 1.20
C PRO A 70 7.59 7.44 -0.22
N THR A 71 8.60 8.27 -0.54
CA THR A 71 8.72 8.95 -1.84
C THR A 71 8.68 7.98 -3.03
N TRP A 72 9.28 6.80 -2.89
CA TRP A 72 9.30 5.78 -3.95
C TRP A 72 7.92 5.13 -4.21
N MET A 73 7.03 5.11 -3.22
CA MET A 73 5.71 4.47 -3.31
C MET A 73 4.65 5.42 -3.87
N ARG A 74 4.81 6.72 -3.64
CA ARG A 74 3.90 7.76 -4.13
C ARG A 74 3.59 7.67 -5.63
N PRO A 75 4.57 7.52 -6.55
CA PRO A 75 4.26 7.42 -7.98
C PRO A 75 3.41 6.17 -8.29
N ILE A 76 3.70 5.02 -7.68
CA ILE A 76 2.92 3.78 -7.87
C ILE A 76 1.47 4.01 -7.47
N VAL A 77 1.24 4.54 -6.26
CA VAL A 77 -0.12 4.74 -5.76
C VAL A 77 -0.85 5.83 -6.53
N HIS A 78 -0.16 6.92 -6.88
CA HIS A 78 -0.70 7.98 -7.72
C HIS A 78 -1.24 7.40 -9.04
N ASP A 79 -0.46 6.54 -9.69
CA ASP A 79 -0.88 5.94 -10.94
C ASP A 79 -2.05 4.98 -10.75
N VAL A 80 -2.04 4.16 -9.68
CA VAL A 80 -3.13 3.23 -9.34
C VAL A 80 -4.46 3.95 -9.08
N VAL A 81 -4.44 5.10 -8.38
CA VAL A 81 -5.66 5.88 -8.07
C VAL A 81 -6.10 6.80 -9.21
N ARG A 82 -5.22 7.06 -10.18
CA ARG A 82 -5.58 7.80 -11.39
C ARG A 82 -6.53 6.93 -12.23
N ASN A 83 -7.82 7.26 -12.18
CA ASN A 83 -8.79 6.73 -13.12
C ASN A 83 -8.35 7.05 -14.55
N PRO A 84 -8.53 6.14 -15.53
CA PRO A 84 -8.63 6.57 -16.90
C PRO A 84 -9.80 7.56 -16.92
N VAL A 85 -9.49 8.82 -17.23
CA VAL A 85 -10.52 9.82 -17.46
C VAL A 85 -11.44 9.20 -18.50
N THR A 86 -12.69 9.01 -18.12
CA THR A 86 -13.78 8.72 -19.04
C THR A 86 -13.87 9.96 -19.92
N GLU A 87 -13.12 9.97 -21.01
CA GLU A 87 -13.36 10.89 -22.11
C GLU A 87 -14.74 10.50 -22.63
N SER A 88 -15.67 11.43 -22.42
CA SER A 88 -17.09 11.32 -22.77
C SER A 88 -17.29 11.37 -24.28
#